data_AF-A0A1B6E6R8-F1
#
_entry.id   AF-A0A1B6E6R8-F1
#
_cell.length_a   1.000
_cell.length_b   1.000
_cell.length_c   1.000
_cell.angle_alpha   90.00
_cell.angle_beta   90.00
_cell.angle_gamma   90.00
#
_symmetry.space_group_name_H-M   'P 1'
#
loop_
_entity.id
_entity.type
_entity.pdbx_description
1 polymer ?
#
loop_
_entity_poly.entity_id
_entity_poly.type
_entity_poly.pdbx_seq_one_letter_code
_entity_poly.pdbx_strand_id
1 'polypeptide(L)'
;MAERKLGKSDIDDVKKVRRIEPTADDKAAFNVAGVKPSALISHKIEQNYFILGILPKEFIQEHGGDVFDYDRFRSHFQTFCSDFDHELVHNVPSFALEFAALILYTVGPESRKVKMDVTPDSSWTFKFPKFYYDNTGKPTTTVKEGKARNMLFKTVYVSTYKNKSSKYELDYGNYSTMTMSVKHASLLAVDTLRKLAVFALLQSPPVMILTPLSGAVFAREDIPKIAEELEISEADAVCMINSSCQSGSQHLENSNAACAVVCAISATKTLKEKKPKEAQSIVMKTVKQFLNKKKNFSEREFKVFSHRANGGVPKEFTYPELMKKFEAAQNKPEVATNIDRKREAMAAVLASKQTAMAVAGSRLISTAPAYEGLPSPSPFKGLTQSKLSPYEGESFEKAREPSGLLDSEGSDENDPRGSDGASKSTSGESELAQLMEIHDKFAADADEISRNLEAMILQSEEQTKAEGELEKEVRAYASKNDKRGEEAAKERLKLSRKKSKKLGVEIVAADAELKSKRMLQAEAKAKQEEA
;
A
#
# COMPACT_ATOMS: atom_id res chain seq x y z
N MET A 1 -49.08 -52.39 -4.90
CA MET A 1 -47.63 -52.65 -4.94
C MET A 1 -47.12 -52.40 -6.35
N ALA A 2 -46.53 -51.24 -6.61
CA ALA A 2 -45.66 -50.97 -7.75
C ALA A 2 -44.91 -49.66 -7.46
N GLU A 3 -43.83 -49.74 -6.68
CA GLU A 3 -42.90 -48.63 -6.48
C GLU A 3 -42.06 -48.45 -7.74
N ARG A 4 -42.29 -47.34 -8.47
CA ARG A 4 -41.33 -46.85 -9.46
C ARG A 4 -40.12 -46.30 -8.72
N LYS A 5 -38.99 -47.03 -8.82
CA LYS A 5 -37.66 -46.52 -8.46
C LYS A 5 -37.31 -45.36 -9.37
N LEU A 6 -37.39 -44.12 -8.87
CA LEU A 6 -36.71 -42.99 -9.47
C LEU A 6 -35.20 -43.17 -9.24
N GLY A 7 -34.43 -43.16 -10.32
CA GLY A 7 -32.98 -43.24 -10.30
C GLY A 7 -32.37 -42.03 -9.61
N LYS A 8 -31.31 -42.26 -8.82
CA LYS A 8 -30.52 -41.23 -8.12
C LYS A 8 -29.73 -40.28 -9.03
N SER A 9 -29.87 -40.37 -10.36
CA SER A 9 -29.09 -39.57 -11.32
C SER A 9 -29.64 -38.18 -11.62
N ASP A 10 -30.93 -37.91 -11.32
CA ASP A 10 -31.59 -36.70 -11.84
C ASP A 10 -31.66 -35.53 -10.83
N ILE A 11 -31.08 -35.69 -9.64
CA ILE A 11 -31.11 -34.66 -8.60
C ILE A 11 -29.92 -33.69 -8.70
N ASP A 12 -28.81 -34.08 -9.32
CA ASP A 12 -27.63 -33.21 -9.47
C ASP A 12 -27.72 -32.24 -10.67
N ASP A 13 -28.70 -32.40 -11.57
CA ASP A 13 -28.91 -31.52 -12.74
C ASP A 13 -29.82 -30.30 -12.48
N VAL A 14 -30.26 -30.08 -11.24
CA VAL A 14 -31.20 -28.98 -10.88
C VAL A 14 -30.51 -27.60 -10.74
N LYS A 15 -29.21 -27.47 -11.03
CA LYS A 15 -28.45 -26.21 -10.81
C LYS A 15 -28.31 -25.27 -12.02
N LYS A 16 -29.27 -25.28 -12.95
CA LYS A 16 -29.45 -24.16 -13.89
C LYS A 16 -30.91 -23.71 -13.86
N VAL A 17 -31.17 -22.62 -13.13
CA VAL A 17 -32.38 -21.82 -13.31
C VAL A 17 -32.33 -21.31 -14.75
N ARG A 18 -32.97 -22.03 -15.66
CA ARG A 18 -33.18 -21.55 -17.03
C ARG A 18 -34.17 -20.39 -16.91
N ARG A 19 -33.75 -19.18 -17.28
CA ARG A 19 -34.69 -18.27 -17.94
C ARG A 19 -35.26 -19.07 -19.10
N ILE A 20 -36.50 -19.56 -18.97
CA ILE A 20 -37.19 -20.20 -20.08
C ILE A 20 -37.35 -19.09 -21.10
N GLU A 21 -36.54 -19.10 -22.15
CA GLU A 21 -36.79 -18.19 -23.26
C GLU A 21 -38.14 -18.60 -23.87
N PRO A 22 -39.09 -17.68 -24.00
CA PRO A 22 -40.39 -18.01 -24.57
C PRO A 22 -40.19 -18.59 -25.97
N THR A 23 -40.94 -19.64 -26.27
CA THR A 23 -40.92 -20.28 -27.58
C THR A 23 -41.38 -19.28 -28.65
N ALA A 24 -41.15 -19.60 -29.93
CA ALA A 24 -41.63 -18.75 -31.02
C ALA A 24 -43.16 -18.55 -30.97
N ASP A 25 -43.89 -19.58 -30.52
CA ASP A 25 -45.34 -19.56 -30.40
C ASP A 25 -45.82 -18.69 -29.22
N ASP A 26 -45.11 -18.75 -28.08
CA ASP A 26 -45.35 -17.84 -26.96
C ASP A 26 -45.18 -16.38 -27.40
N LYS A 27 -44.08 -16.07 -28.12
CA LYS A 27 -43.81 -14.72 -28.64
C LYS A 27 -44.91 -14.23 -29.59
N ALA A 28 -45.47 -15.11 -30.42
CA ALA A 28 -46.57 -14.76 -31.32
C ALA A 28 -47.87 -14.46 -30.53
N ALA A 29 -48.21 -15.27 -29.53
CA ALA A 29 -49.35 -15.02 -28.65
C ALA A 29 -49.23 -13.70 -27.86
N PHE A 30 -48.02 -13.34 -27.43
CA PHE A 30 -47.76 -12.09 -26.71
C PHE A 30 -47.89 -10.83 -27.56
N ASN A 31 -47.52 -10.87 -28.84
CA ASN A 31 -47.67 -9.72 -29.74
C ASN A 31 -49.14 -9.31 -29.94
N VAL A 32 -50.08 -10.25 -29.72
CA VAL A 32 -51.53 -9.98 -29.78
C VAL A 32 -52.04 -9.33 -28.50
N ALA A 33 -51.46 -9.65 -27.33
CA ALA A 33 -51.87 -9.11 -26.03
C ALA A 33 -51.16 -7.79 -25.64
N GLY A 34 -50.04 -7.46 -26.30
CA GLY A 34 -49.16 -6.35 -25.95
C GLY A 34 -49.39 -5.03 -26.69
N VAL A 35 -50.58 -4.79 -27.28
CA VAL A 35 -50.83 -3.52 -27.97
C VAL A 35 -50.83 -2.39 -26.95
N LYS A 36 -49.81 -1.54 -27.08
CA LYS A 36 -49.64 -0.36 -26.25
C LYS A 36 -50.90 0.51 -26.31
N PRO A 37 -51.54 0.82 -25.17
CA PRO A 37 -52.74 1.66 -25.15
C PRO A 37 -52.47 3.00 -25.84
N SER A 38 -53.44 3.50 -26.62
CA SER A 38 -53.34 4.77 -27.35
C SER A 38 -53.05 5.96 -26.43
N ALA A 39 -53.53 5.92 -25.17
CA ALA A 39 -53.21 6.90 -24.15
C ALA A 39 -51.71 6.97 -23.79
N LEU A 40 -50.96 5.89 -24.06
CA LEU A 40 -49.53 5.84 -23.79
C LEU A 40 -48.67 6.02 -25.04
N ILE A 41 -49.24 6.33 -26.21
CA ILE A 41 -48.53 6.28 -27.51
C ILE A 41 -47.24 7.11 -27.53
N SER A 42 -47.16 8.20 -26.77
CA SER A 42 -45.98 9.07 -26.63
C SER A 42 -44.88 8.51 -25.72
N HIS A 43 -45.16 7.55 -24.84
CA HIS A 43 -44.16 6.99 -23.92
C HIS A 43 -43.20 6.00 -24.61
N LYS A 44 -41.90 6.05 -24.35
CA LYS A 44 -40.99 5.01 -24.83
C LYS A 44 -41.09 3.78 -23.92
N ILE A 45 -41.33 2.59 -24.49
CA ILE A 45 -41.18 1.34 -23.74
C ILE A 45 -39.68 1.05 -23.67
N GLU A 46 -39.07 1.16 -22.49
CA GLU A 46 -37.65 0.87 -22.29
C GLU A 46 -37.36 -0.64 -22.34
N GLN A 47 -38.19 -1.45 -21.70
CA GLN A 47 -38.00 -2.90 -21.62
C GLN A 47 -39.33 -3.64 -21.39
N ASN A 48 -39.49 -4.80 -22.01
CA ASN A 48 -40.59 -5.73 -21.73
C ASN A 48 -40.11 -6.81 -20.77
N TYR A 49 -40.88 -7.07 -19.72
CA TYR A 49 -40.60 -8.10 -18.72
C TYR A 49 -41.62 -9.22 -18.84
N PHE A 50 -41.16 -10.47 -18.81
CA PHE A 50 -42.02 -11.65 -18.72
C PHE A 50 -42.14 -12.04 -17.25
N ILE A 51 -43.35 -11.99 -16.71
CA ILE A 51 -43.63 -12.37 -15.31
C ILE A 51 -44.13 -13.82 -15.29
N LEU A 52 -43.22 -14.77 -15.14
CA LEU A 52 -43.53 -16.21 -15.12
C LEU A 52 -43.78 -16.76 -13.70
N GLY A 53 -43.73 -15.89 -12.69
CA GLY A 53 -43.64 -16.30 -11.29
C GLY A 53 -42.22 -16.78 -10.95
N ILE A 54 -41.81 -16.53 -9.71
CA ILE A 54 -40.54 -16.98 -9.14
C ILE A 54 -40.86 -17.61 -7.79
N LEU A 55 -40.27 -18.75 -7.46
CA LEU A 55 -40.50 -19.36 -6.14
C LEU A 55 -39.87 -18.46 -5.06
N PRO A 56 -40.45 -18.33 -3.86
CA PRO A 56 -39.84 -17.54 -2.79
C PRO A 56 -38.39 -17.93 -2.50
N LYS A 57 -38.04 -19.22 -2.60
CA LYS A 57 -36.66 -19.71 -2.45
C LYS A 57 -35.73 -19.19 -3.57
N GLU A 58 -36.20 -19.19 -4.81
CA GLU A 58 -35.45 -18.68 -5.96
C GLU A 58 -35.29 -17.16 -5.87
N PHE A 59 -36.34 -16.44 -5.45
CA PHE A 59 -36.28 -15.00 -5.22
C PHE A 59 -35.29 -14.66 -4.11
N ILE A 60 -35.29 -15.41 -3.00
CA ILE A 60 -34.31 -15.25 -1.92
C ILE A 60 -32.90 -15.57 -2.42
N GLN A 61 -32.72 -16.56 -3.28
CA GLN A 61 -31.42 -16.91 -3.83
C GLN A 61 -30.91 -15.84 -4.83
N GLU A 62 -31.77 -15.36 -5.73
CA GLU A 62 -31.41 -14.37 -6.75
C GLU A 62 -31.27 -12.95 -6.17
N HIS A 63 -32.15 -12.56 -5.24
CA HIS A 63 -32.23 -11.20 -4.71
C HIS A 63 -31.76 -11.05 -3.26
N GLY A 64 -31.68 -12.14 -2.48
CA GLY A 64 -31.04 -12.12 -1.16
C GLY A 64 -29.52 -11.95 -1.23
N GLY A 65 -28.99 -11.97 -2.46
CA GLY A 65 -27.57 -11.94 -2.77
C GLY A 65 -26.95 -13.29 -2.50
N ASP A 66 -26.26 -13.87 -3.48
CA ASP A 66 -25.38 -15.00 -3.21
C ASP A 66 -24.31 -14.53 -2.21
N VAL A 67 -24.53 -14.84 -0.94
CA VAL A 67 -23.54 -14.59 0.11
C VAL A 67 -22.37 -15.48 -0.23
N PHE A 68 -21.28 -14.87 -0.71
CA PHE A 68 -20.05 -15.60 -0.95
C PHE A 68 -19.64 -16.33 0.33
N ASP A 69 -19.74 -17.65 0.25
CA ASP A 69 -19.43 -18.63 1.28
C ASP A 69 -18.00 -19.10 1.06
N TYR A 70 -17.10 -18.55 1.86
CA TYR A 70 -15.67 -18.81 1.73
C TYR A 70 -15.31 -20.23 2.15
N ASP A 71 -16.01 -20.81 3.14
CA ASP A 71 -15.73 -22.15 3.63
C ASP A 71 -16.11 -23.21 2.60
N ARG A 72 -17.25 -23.03 1.94
CA ARG A 72 -17.63 -23.86 0.80
C ARG A 72 -16.66 -23.72 -0.36
N PHE A 73 -16.22 -22.49 -0.65
CA PHE A 73 -15.24 -22.21 -1.70
C PHE A 73 -13.88 -22.88 -1.41
N ARG A 74 -13.39 -22.76 -0.17
CA ARG A 74 -12.18 -23.42 0.33
C ARG A 74 -12.30 -24.94 0.24
N SER A 75 -13.39 -25.51 0.73
CA SER A 75 -13.64 -26.96 0.69
C SER A 75 -13.63 -27.51 -0.74
N HIS A 76 -14.19 -26.76 -1.69
CA HIS A 76 -14.15 -27.15 -3.10
C HIS A 76 -12.74 -27.07 -3.69
N PHE A 77 -11.99 -26.02 -3.37
CA PHE A 77 -10.61 -25.86 -3.83
C PHE A 77 -9.68 -26.97 -3.31
N GLN A 78 -9.88 -27.48 -2.10
CA GLN A 78 -9.14 -28.63 -1.57
C GLN A 78 -9.29 -29.89 -2.43
N THR A 79 -10.42 -30.04 -3.13
CA THR A 79 -10.58 -31.15 -4.07
C THR A 79 -9.63 -31.05 -5.26
N PHE A 80 -9.15 -29.83 -5.59
CA PHE A 80 -8.18 -29.54 -6.65
C PHE A 80 -6.75 -29.54 -6.12
N CYS A 81 -6.53 -28.90 -4.98
CA CYS A 81 -5.24 -28.76 -4.30
C CYS A 81 -5.27 -29.55 -2.99
N SER A 82 -4.85 -30.82 -3.04
CA SER A 82 -5.07 -31.78 -1.95
C SER A 82 -4.33 -31.44 -0.65
N ASP A 83 -3.24 -30.67 -0.73
CA ASP A 83 -2.45 -30.25 0.43
C ASP A 83 -2.83 -28.86 0.96
N PHE A 84 -3.87 -28.22 0.41
CA PHE A 84 -4.28 -26.86 0.81
C PHE A 84 -4.52 -26.73 2.32
N ASP A 85 -5.11 -27.74 2.93
CA ASP A 85 -5.42 -27.75 4.36
C ASP A 85 -4.33 -28.36 5.23
N HIS A 86 -3.29 -28.95 4.64
CA HIS A 86 -2.21 -29.54 5.41
C HIS A 86 -1.36 -28.47 6.13
N GLU A 87 -0.70 -28.90 7.19
CA GLU A 87 0.36 -28.12 7.84
C GLU A 87 1.63 -28.15 6.97
N LEU A 88 2.39 -27.05 7.02
CA LEU A 88 3.64 -26.95 6.28
C LEU A 88 4.76 -27.73 6.98
N VAL A 89 5.57 -28.44 6.20
CA VAL A 89 6.70 -29.24 6.68
C VAL A 89 7.95 -28.89 5.87
N HIS A 90 9.08 -28.67 6.55
CA HIS A 90 10.33 -28.16 5.97
C HIS A 90 10.77 -28.81 4.66
N ASN A 91 10.70 -30.13 4.58
CA ASN A 91 11.28 -30.91 3.49
C ASN A 91 10.21 -31.53 2.58
N VAL A 92 8.98 -31.02 2.64
CA VAL A 92 7.87 -31.51 1.82
C VAL A 92 7.39 -30.38 0.91
N PRO A 93 7.46 -30.55 -0.42
CA PRO A 93 6.90 -29.58 -1.35
C PRO A 93 5.39 -29.39 -1.12
N SER A 94 4.92 -28.14 -1.16
CA SER A 94 3.50 -27.82 -1.07
C SER A 94 2.99 -27.14 -2.34
N PHE A 95 2.00 -27.76 -2.98
CA PHE A 95 1.32 -27.19 -4.16
C PHE A 95 0.50 -25.97 -3.78
N ALA A 96 -0.11 -25.98 -2.60
CA ALA A 96 -0.82 -24.84 -2.06
C ALA A 96 0.10 -23.62 -1.89
N LEU A 97 1.31 -23.84 -1.36
CA LEU A 97 2.28 -22.76 -1.16
C LEU A 97 2.81 -22.22 -2.50
N GLU A 98 3.08 -23.09 -3.48
CA GLU A 98 3.47 -22.68 -4.82
C GLU A 98 2.35 -21.88 -5.52
N PHE A 99 1.11 -22.34 -5.42
CA PHE A 99 -0.06 -21.61 -5.89
C PHE A 99 -0.15 -20.23 -5.23
N ALA A 100 0.00 -20.16 -3.91
CA ALA A 100 -0.06 -18.90 -3.17
C ALA A 100 1.04 -17.92 -3.60
N ALA A 101 2.27 -18.40 -3.76
CA ALA A 101 3.39 -17.59 -4.22
C ALA A 101 3.13 -17.02 -5.63
N LEU A 102 2.70 -17.85 -6.58
CA LEU A 102 2.36 -17.40 -7.93
C LEU A 102 1.22 -16.39 -7.94
N ILE A 103 0.18 -16.60 -7.12
CA ILE A 103 -0.95 -15.66 -7.04
C ILE A 103 -0.52 -14.31 -6.49
N LEU A 104 0.25 -14.29 -5.40
CA LEU A 104 0.60 -13.04 -4.70
C LEU A 104 1.71 -12.25 -5.42
N TYR A 105 2.72 -12.93 -5.94
CA TYR A 105 3.92 -12.31 -6.48
C TYR A 105 3.95 -12.23 -8.03
N THR A 106 3.09 -12.97 -8.74
CA THR A 106 3.04 -12.95 -10.21
C THR A 106 1.67 -12.51 -10.73
N VAL A 107 0.62 -13.31 -10.51
CA VAL A 107 -0.71 -13.06 -11.07
C VAL A 107 -1.33 -11.78 -10.52
N GLY A 108 -1.20 -11.52 -9.22
CA GLY A 108 -1.68 -10.30 -8.58
C GLY A 108 -1.11 -9.04 -9.26
N PRO A 109 0.21 -8.85 -9.32
CA PRO A 109 0.85 -7.76 -10.07
C PRO A 109 0.44 -7.68 -11.56
N GLU A 110 0.40 -8.79 -12.28
CA GLU A 110 0.03 -8.81 -13.70
C GLU A 110 -1.44 -8.41 -13.92
N SER A 111 -2.35 -8.91 -13.09
CA SER A 111 -3.77 -8.57 -13.17
C SER A 111 -4.04 -7.08 -12.97
N ARG A 112 -3.19 -6.36 -12.22
CA ARG A 112 -3.28 -4.90 -12.03
C ARG A 112 -2.95 -4.13 -13.32
N LYS A 113 -2.16 -4.69 -14.22
CA LYS A 113 -1.84 -4.09 -15.53
C LYS A 113 -3.02 -4.12 -16.50
N VAL A 114 -3.97 -5.04 -16.30
CA VAL A 114 -5.22 -5.10 -17.06
C VAL A 114 -6.08 -3.87 -16.73
N LYS A 115 -6.43 -3.05 -17.71
CA LYS A 115 -7.23 -1.83 -17.58
C LYS A 115 -8.65 -2.06 -18.10
N MET A 116 -9.63 -1.56 -17.37
CA MET A 116 -11.06 -1.65 -17.70
C MET A 116 -11.32 -1.11 -19.11
N ASP A 117 -11.99 -1.90 -19.96
CA ASP A 117 -12.35 -1.59 -21.35
C ASP A 117 -11.17 -1.20 -22.29
N VAL A 118 -9.91 -1.44 -21.87
CA VAL A 118 -8.70 -1.10 -22.66
C VAL A 118 -7.92 -2.34 -23.04
N THR A 119 -7.76 -3.27 -22.11
CA THR A 119 -7.02 -4.53 -22.33
C THR A 119 -7.98 -5.70 -22.23
N PRO A 120 -7.84 -6.74 -23.08
CA PRO A 120 -8.62 -7.96 -22.94
C PRO A 120 -8.39 -8.60 -21.56
N ASP A 121 -9.39 -9.35 -21.10
CA ASP A 121 -9.26 -10.09 -19.86
C ASP A 121 -8.17 -11.18 -19.98
N SER A 122 -7.36 -11.33 -18.93
CA SER A 122 -6.30 -12.33 -18.85
C SER A 122 -6.76 -13.55 -18.05
N SER A 123 -6.25 -14.72 -18.41
CA SER A 123 -6.50 -15.97 -17.68
C SER A 123 -5.20 -16.74 -17.47
N TRP A 124 -5.00 -17.23 -16.25
CA TRP A 124 -3.88 -18.09 -15.86
C TRP A 124 -4.42 -19.48 -15.54
N THR A 125 -3.65 -20.51 -15.89
CA THR A 125 -4.05 -21.92 -15.72
C THR A 125 -3.12 -22.60 -14.73
N PHE A 126 -3.68 -23.17 -13.67
CA PHE A 126 -2.96 -23.94 -12.65
C PHE A 126 -3.38 -25.40 -12.77
N LYS A 127 -2.40 -26.30 -12.89
CA LYS A 127 -2.64 -27.74 -13.04
C LYS A 127 -2.11 -28.47 -11.83
N PHE A 128 -3.00 -29.05 -11.04
CA PHE A 128 -2.68 -29.81 -9.84
C PHE A 128 -2.66 -31.31 -10.17
N PRO A 129 -1.57 -32.04 -9.87
CA PRO A 129 -1.52 -33.47 -10.12
C PRO A 129 -2.54 -34.19 -9.23
N LYS A 130 -3.31 -35.10 -9.82
CA LYS A 130 -4.23 -35.96 -9.07
C LYS A 130 -3.49 -37.21 -8.63
N PHE A 131 -3.37 -37.39 -7.32
CA PHE A 131 -2.84 -38.62 -6.73
C PHE A 131 -3.95 -39.67 -6.63
N TYR A 132 -3.66 -40.88 -7.08
CA TYR A 132 -4.45 -42.07 -6.88
C TYR A 132 -3.74 -42.98 -5.89
N TYR A 133 -4.46 -43.77 -5.12
CA TYR A 133 -3.83 -44.85 -4.37
C TYR A 133 -3.84 -46.10 -5.24
N ASP A 134 -2.68 -46.71 -5.42
CA ASP A 134 -2.62 -48.02 -6.09
C ASP A 134 -3.21 -49.12 -5.18
N ASN A 135 -3.30 -50.34 -5.70
CA ASN A 135 -3.80 -51.50 -4.94
C ASN A 135 -2.95 -51.83 -3.70
N THR A 136 -1.79 -51.20 -3.52
CA THR A 136 -0.93 -51.33 -2.33
C THR A 136 -1.13 -50.20 -1.32
N GLY A 137 -2.06 -49.27 -1.58
CA GLY A 137 -2.30 -48.10 -0.75
C GLY A 137 -1.19 -47.05 -0.88
N LYS A 138 -0.32 -47.15 -1.89
CA LYS A 138 0.71 -46.14 -2.14
C LYS A 138 0.17 -45.06 -3.08
N PRO A 139 0.39 -43.78 -2.80
CA PRO A 139 0.04 -42.71 -3.72
C PRO A 139 0.86 -42.83 -5.00
N THR A 140 0.17 -42.93 -6.13
CA THR A 140 0.69 -42.93 -7.49
C THR A 140 0.03 -41.81 -8.29
N THR A 141 0.80 -41.11 -9.11
CA THR A 141 0.29 -40.08 -10.03
C THR A 141 -0.09 -40.66 -11.39
N THR A 142 0.04 -41.98 -11.56
CA THR A 142 -0.13 -42.66 -12.85
C THR A 142 -1.16 -43.77 -12.77
N VAL A 143 -2.16 -43.74 -13.64
CA VAL A 143 -3.11 -44.82 -13.82
C VAL A 143 -2.50 -45.83 -14.80
N LYS A 144 -2.36 -47.09 -14.40
CA LYS A 144 -1.93 -48.17 -15.30
C LYS A 144 -3.11 -48.65 -16.15
N GLU A 145 -3.54 -47.83 -17.11
CA GLU A 145 -4.33 -48.31 -18.23
C GLU A 145 -3.39 -48.47 -19.43
N GLY A 146 -3.32 -49.69 -19.98
CA GLY A 146 -2.58 -50.08 -21.20
C GLY A 146 -1.57 -49.07 -21.77
N LYS A 147 -0.29 -49.22 -21.40
CA LYS A 147 0.92 -48.70 -22.07
C LYS A 147 1.22 -47.18 -22.04
N ALA A 148 0.37 -46.30 -21.51
CA ALA A 148 0.74 -44.88 -21.33
C ALA A 148 0.43 -44.38 -19.90
N ARG A 149 1.47 -43.94 -19.18
CA ARG A 149 1.34 -43.28 -17.86
C ARG A 149 0.83 -41.84 -18.07
N ASN A 150 -0.47 -41.65 -18.22
CA ASN A 150 -1.04 -40.31 -18.26
C ASN A 150 -1.18 -39.77 -16.84
N MET A 151 -0.47 -38.67 -16.54
CA MET A 151 -0.67 -37.91 -15.31
C MET A 151 -1.99 -37.14 -15.44
N LEU A 152 -2.94 -37.41 -14.55
CA LEU A 152 -4.22 -36.71 -14.54
C LEU A 152 -4.09 -35.43 -13.72
N PHE A 153 -4.55 -34.32 -14.28
CA PHE A 153 -4.52 -33.02 -13.62
C PHE A 153 -5.93 -32.51 -13.37
N LYS A 154 -6.12 -31.88 -12.22
CA LYS A 154 -7.23 -30.97 -12.00
C LYS A 154 -6.78 -29.56 -12.34
N THR A 155 -7.62 -28.80 -13.03
CA THR A 155 -7.24 -27.51 -13.59
C THR A 155 -8.03 -26.38 -12.93
N VAL A 156 -7.33 -25.34 -12.48
CA VAL A 156 -7.93 -24.12 -11.97
C VAL A 156 -7.60 -22.97 -12.91
N TYR A 157 -8.64 -22.32 -13.41
CA TYR A 157 -8.54 -21.09 -14.19
C TYR A 157 -8.73 -19.90 -13.27
N VAL A 158 -7.77 -18.99 -13.28
CA VAL A 158 -7.84 -17.72 -12.56
C VAL A 158 -7.91 -16.61 -13.60
N SER A 159 -8.96 -15.80 -13.58
CA SER A 159 -9.20 -14.82 -14.64
C SER A 159 -9.49 -13.43 -14.11
N THR A 160 -9.17 -12.41 -14.92
CA THR A 160 -9.70 -11.05 -14.73
C THR A 160 -11.08 -10.92 -15.35
N TYR A 161 -11.88 -10.01 -14.81
CA TYR A 161 -13.22 -9.68 -15.30
C TYR A 161 -13.38 -8.17 -15.27
N LYS A 162 -12.59 -7.46 -16.07
CA LYS A 162 -12.54 -6.00 -16.12
C LYS A 162 -13.30 -5.43 -17.32
N ASN A 163 -13.65 -6.23 -18.32
CA ASN A 163 -14.51 -5.76 -19.40
C ASN A 163 -15.99 -5.78 -18.97
N LYS A 164 -16.76 -4.77 -19.37
CA LYS A 164 -18.20 -4.69 -19.05
C LYS A 164 -19.03 -5.86 -19.57
N SER A 165 -18.58 -6.51 -20.64
CA SER A 165 -19.23 -7.70 -21.20
C SER A 165 -18.93 -8.99 -20.44
N SER A 166 -17.88 -8.99 -19.61
CA SER A 166 -17.45 -10.16 -18.85
C SER A 166 -18.28 -10.28 -17.56
N LYS A 167 -19.19 -11.25 -17.51
CA LYS A 167 -19.88 -11.62 -16.27
C LYS A 167 -19.00 -12.61 -15.50
N TYR A 168 -18.61 -12.23 -14.29
CA TYR A 168 -17.97 -13.18 -13.38
C TYR A 168 -19.04 -14.06 -12.75
N GLU A 169 -18.90 -15.37 -12.93
CA GLU A 169 -19.64 -16.37 -12.16
C GLU A 169 -18.63 -17.32 -11.54
N LEU A 170 -18.76 -17.56 -10.24
CA LEU A 170 -17.94 -18.55 -9.56
C LEU A 170 -18.40 -19.94 -10.02
N ASP A 171 -17.63 -20.52 -10.92
CA ASP A 171 -17.89 -21.86 -11.42
C ASP A 171 -17.06 -22.87 -10.64
N TYR A 172 -17.76 -23.62 -9.78
CA TYR A 172 -17.21 -24.82 -9.16
C TYR A 172 -16.89 -25.91 -10.19
N GLY A 173 -17.38 -25.74 -11.43
CA GLY A 173 -17.09 -26.55 -12.61
C GLY A 173 -17.48 -28.02 -12.46
N ASN A 174 -16.98 -28.86 -13.36
CA ASN A 174 -17.03 -30.31 -13.18
C ASN A 174 -15.88 -30.77 -12.25
N TYR A 175 -15.83 -32.05 -11.87
CA TYR A 175 -14.80 -32.60 -10.98
C TYR A 175 -13.33 -32.37 -11.41
N SER A 176 -13.07 -31.84 -12.62
CA SER A 176 -11.74 -31.65 -13.22
C SER A 176 -11.34 -30.21 -13.49
N THR A 177 -12.28 -29.25 -13.52
CA THR A 177 -12.01 -27.84 -13.82
C THR A 177 -12.72 -26.92 -12.84
N MET A 178 -12.06 -25.83 -12.41
CA MET A 178 -12.66 -24.79 -11.57
C MET A 178 -12.28 -23.42 -12.13
N THR A 179 -13.20 -22.46 -12.16
CA THR A 179 -12.91 -21.09 -12.62
C THR A 179 -13.17 -20.09 -11.51
N MET A 180 -12.21 -19.20 -11.27
CA MET A 180 -12.31 -18.19 -10.22
C MET A 180 -11.71 -16.85 -10.64
N SER A 181 -12.14 -15.78 -9.98
CA SER A 181 -11.52 -14.47 -10.15
C SER A 181 -10.17 -14.41 -9.45
N VAL A 182 -9.29 -13.50 -9.89
CA VAL A 182 -8.04 -13.19 -9.17
C VAL A 182 -8.31 -12.86 -7.69
N LYS A 183 -9.41 -12.16 -7.39
CA LYS A 183 -9.81 -11.83 -6.01
C LYS A 183 -10.00 -13.09 -5.16
N HIS A 184 -10.72 -14.09 -5.67
CA HIS A 184 -10.98 -15.33 -4.94
C HIS A 184 -9.71 -16.18 -4.80
N ALA A 185 -8.90 -16.26 -5.86
CA ALA A 185 -7.60 -16.92 -5.79
C ALA A 185 -6.69 -16.27 -4.72
N SER A 186 -6.69 -14.94 -4.62
CA SER A 186 -5.91 -14.23 -3.59
C SER A 186 -6.39 -14.54 -2.16
N LEU A 187 -7.68 -14.81 -1.93
CA LEU A 187 -8.14 -15.21 -0.60
C LEU A 187 -7.58 -16.57 -0.19
N LEU A 188 -7.56 -17.55 -1.11
CA LEU A 188 -6.94 -18.86 -0.86
C LEU A 188 -5.43 -18.73 -0.65
N ALA A 189 -4.77 -17.89 -1.45
CA ALA A 189 -3.34 -17.64 -1.35
C ALA A 189 -2.95 -17.01 0.00
N VAL A 190 -3.75 -16.05 0.50
CA VAL A 190 -3.51 -15.43 1.80
C VAL A 190 -3.71 -16.42 2.96
N ASP A 191 -4.70 -17.32 2.87
CA ASP A 191 -4.89 -18.36 3.89
C ASP A 191 -3.72 -19.36 3.94
N THR A 192 -3.15 -19.72 2.77
CA THR A 192 -1.91 -20.50 2.75
C THR A 192 -0.71 -19.72 3.28
N LEU A 193 -0.58 -18.44 2.89
CA LEU A 193 0.51 -17.58 3.36
C LEU A 193 0.46 -17.37 4.89
N ARG A 194 -0.75 -17.37 5.48
CA ARG A 194 -0.92 -17.33 6.93
C ARG A 194 -0.19 -18.48 7.62
N LYS A 195 -0.36 -19.70 7.13
CA LYS A 195 0.36 -20.89 7.63
C LYS A 195 1.86 -20.72 7.48
N LEU A 196 2.31 -20.22 6.33
CA LEU A 196 3.73 -19.95 6.09
C LEU A 196 4.27 -18.88 7.05
N ALA A 197 3.51 -17.83 7.34
CA ALA A 197 3.95 -16.76 8.22
C ALA A 197 4.20 -17.27 9.64
N VAL A 198 3.29 -18.09 10.18
CA VAL A 198 3.49 -18.76 11.48
C VAL A 198 4.71 -19.67 11.41
N PHE A 199 4.78 -20.53 10.38
CA PHE A 199 5.89 -21.47 10.19
C PHE A 199 7.26 -20.78 10.10
N ALA A 200 7.33 -19.63 9.40
CA ALA A 200 8.55 -18.86 9.20
C ALA A 200 9.00 -18.11 10.45
N LEU A 201 8.07 -17.65 11.29
CA LEU A 201 8.39 -17.02 12.58
C LEU A 201 8.90 -18.01 13.63
N LEU A 202 8.56 -19.29 13.50
CA LEU A 202 9.09 -20.35 14.38
C LEU A 202 10.52 -20.80 14.01
N GLN A 203 11.10 -20.25 12.94
CA GLN A 203 12.46 -20.58 12.51
C GLN A 203 13.53 -19.92 13.37
N SER A 204 14.76 -20.42 13.27
CA SER A 204 15.94 -19.82 13.90
C SER A 204 16.97 -19.46 12.82
N PRO A 205 17.17 -18.17 12.48
CA PRO A 205 16.47 -17.01 13.02
C PRO A 205 15.01 -16.89 12.52
N PRO A 206 14.12 -16.20 13.25
CA PRO A 206 12.73 -16.01 12.85
C PRO A 206 12.65 -15.15 11.59
N VAL A 207 11.76 -15.51 10.67
CA VAL A 207 11.57 -14.80 9.39
C VAL A 207 10.14 -14.29 9.28
N MET A 208 10.01 -12.96 9.17
CA MET A 208 8.72 -12.30 9.01
C MET A 208 8.31 -12.19 7.53
N ILE A 209 7.21 -12.86 7.17
CA ILE A 209 6.68 -12.87 5.81
C ILE A 209 5.43 -11.98 5.71
N LEU A 210 5.50 -10.95 4.87
CA LEU A 210 4.37 -10.08 4.55
C LEU A 210 3.96 -10.26 3.09
N THR A 211 2.66 -10.15 2.81
CA THR A 211 2.19 -10.01 1.42
C THR A 211 2.77 -8.73 0.80
N PRO A 212 2.91 -8.64 -0.53
CA PRO A 212 3.32 -7.40 -1.18
C PRO A 212 2.45 -6.18 -0.82
N LEU A 213 1.15 -6.38 -0.58
CA LEU A 213 0.25 -5.30 -0.20
C LEU A 213 0.48 -4.88 1.26
N SER A 214 0.59 -5.84 2.17
CA SER A 214 0.89 -5.58 3.59
C SER A 214 2.23 -4.87 3.76
N GLY A 215 3.27 -5.34 3.07
CA GLY A 215 4.60 -4.73 3.10
C GLY A 215 4.67 -3.35 2.44
N ALA A 216 3.68 -2.98 1.61
CA ALA A 216 3.56 -1.61 1.09
C ALA A 216 2.86 -0.65 2.06
N VAL A 217 2.26 -1.17 3.14
CA VAL A 217 1.58 -0.36 4.16
C VAL A 217 2.39 -0.29 5.44
N PHE A 218 2.91 -1.42 5.91
CA PHE A 218 3.60 -1.56 7.19
C PHE A 218 5.05 -1.99 6.99
N ALA A 219 5.97 -1.35 7.73
CA ALA A 219 7.36 -1.77 7.81
C ALA A 219 7.47 -3.02 8.70
N ARG A 220 8.44 -3.91 8.42
CA ARG A 220 8.60 -5.17 9.19
C ARG A 220 8.97 -4.89 10.66
N GLU A 221 9.76 -3.84 10.88
CA GLU A 221 10.27 -3.41 12.18
C GLU A 221 9.17 -2.81 13.08
N ASP A 222 8.03 -2.42 12.48
CA ASP A 222 6.88 -1.90 13.21
C ASP A 222 5.96 -3.03 13.72
N ILE A 223 6.01 -4.23 13.14
CA ILE A 223 5.09 -5.32 13.47
C ILE A 223 5.23 -5.83 14.92
N PRO A 224 6.44 -6.04 15.48
CA PRO A 224 6.58 -6.44 16.89
C PRO A 224 5.93 -5.46 17.85
N LYS A 225 6.04 -4.16 17.55
CA LYS A 225 5.44 -3.10 18.38
C LYS A 225 3.91 -3.04 18.21
N ILE A 226 3.39 -3.36 17.03
CA ILE A 226 1.93 -3.54 16.83
C ILE A 226 1.44 -4.71 17.69
N ALA A 227 2.17 -5.82 17.69
CA ALA A 227 1.83 -7.00 18.49
C ALA A 227 1.81 -6.67 19.99
N GLU A 228 2.83 -5.95 20.47
CA GLU A 228 2.93 -5.45 21.84
C GLU A 228 1.76 -4.52 22.21
N GLU A 229 1.49 -3.47 21.41
CA GLU A 229 0.41 -2.50 21.68
C GLU A 229 -1.00 -3.11 21.65
N LEU A 230 -1.17 -4.23 20.91
CA LEU A 230 -2.43 -4.99 20.82
C LEU A 230 -2.51 -6.16 21.79
N GLU A 231 -1.44 -6.46 22.54
CA GLU A 231 -1.36 -7.60 23.46
C GLU A 231 -1.62 -8.95 22.77
N ILE A 232 -1.08 -9.12 21.55
CA ILE A 232 -1.16 -10.36 20.77
C ILE A 232 0.23 -10.88 20.42
N SER A 233 0.32 -12.15 19.99
CA SER A 233 1.60 -12.68 19.50
C SER A 233 2.03 -12.01 18.19
N GLU A 234 3.34 -11.94 17.92
CA GLU A 234 3.84 -11.44 16.63
C GLU A 234 3.28 -12.24 15.44
N ALA A 235 3.09 -13.55 15.63
CA ALA A 235 2.48 -14.43 14.63
C ALA A 235 1.04 -14.02 14.33
N ASP A 236 0.23 -13.74 15.35
CA ASP A 236 -1.13 -13.26 15.19
C ASP A 236 -1.18 -11.89 14.52
N ALA A 237 -0.27 -10.99 14.89
CA ALA A 237 -0.17 -9.67 14.27
C ALA A 237 0.14 -9.78 12.76
N VAL A 238 1.12 -10.61 12.37
CA VAL A 238 1.45 -10.85 10.96
C VAL A 238 0.28 -11.48 10.22
N CYS A 239 -0.37 -12.49 10.81
CA CYS A 239 -1.54 -13.15 10.22
C CYS A 239 -2.69 -12.16 10.02
N MET A 240 -2.94 -11.31 11.02
CA MET A 240 -3.98 -10.29 11.00
C MET A 240 -3.73 -9.27 9.90
N ILE A 241 -2.49 -8.76 9.79
CA ILE A 241 -2.10 -7.77 8.80
C ILE A 241 -2.16 -8.33 7.38
N ASN A 242 -1.63 -9.54 7.16
CA ASN A 242 -1.70 -10.22 5.86
C ASN A 242 -3.14 -10.51 5.44
N SER A 243 -3.98 -10.96 6.38
CA SER A 243 -5.40 -11.23 6.12
C SER A 243 -6.21 -9.98 5.85
N SER A 244 -5.85 -8.84 6.45
CA SER A 244 -6.60 -7.58 6.32
C SER A 244 -6.26 -6.80 5.06
N CYS A 245 -5.02 -6.88 4.57
CA CYS A 245 -4.50 -6.07 3.46
C CYS A 245 -4.77 -6.68 2.06
N GLN A 246 -6.00 -7.14 1.81
CA GLN A 246 -6.42 -7.71 0.52
C GLN A 246 -7.90 -7.45 0.25
N SER A 247 -8.29 -7.36 -1.03
CA SER A 247 -9.72 -7.24 -1.38
C SER A 247 -10.48 -8.53 -1.06
N GLY A 248 -11.61 -8.41 -0.36
CA GLY A 248 -12.38 -9.58 0.09
C GLY A 248 -11.95 -10.09 1.48
N SER A 249 -11.04 -9.40 2.17
CA SER A 249 -10.53 -9.79 3.48
C SER A 249 -11.61 -10.00 4.54
N GLN A 250 -12.79 -9.39 4.42
CA GLN A 250 -13.91 -9.62 5.35
C GLN A 250 -14.36 -11.09 5.45
N HIS A 251 -13.99 -11.93 4.48
CA HIS A 251 -14.27 -13.36 4.46
C HIS A 251 -13.22 -14.22 5.17
N LEU A 252 -12.03 -13.67 5.46
CA LEU A 252 -10.95 -14.41 6.13
C LEU A 252 -11.13 -14.32 7.64
N GLU A 253 -10.95 -15.42 8.37
CA GLU A 253 -11.13 -15.50 9.82
C GLU A 253 -10.28 -14.47 10.57
N ASN A 254 -8.97 -14.45 10.33
CA ASN A 254 -7.99 -13.63 11.05
C ASN A 254 -7.95 -12.16 10.57
N SER A 255 -8.82 -11.74 9.66
CA SER A 255 -8.85 -10.33 9.23
C SER A 255 -9.50 -9.42 10.27
N ASN A 256 -8.99 -8.19 10.34
CA ASN A 256 -9.40 -7.17 11.28
C ASN A 256 -9.96 -5.95 10.55
N ALA A 257 -11.12 -5.45 11.00
CA ALA A 257 -11.82 -4.35 10.34
C ALA A 257 -11.02 -3.04 10.41
N ALA A 258 -10.44 -2.70 11.55
CA ALA A 258 -9.65 -1.49 11.74
C ALA A 258 -8.39 -1.51 10.85
N CYS A 259 -7.66 -2.63 10.84
CA CYS A 259 -6.50 -2.84 9.98
C CYS A 259 -6.86 -2.69 8.49
N ALA A 260 -7.95 -3.33 8.04
CA ALA A 260 -8.40 -3.26 6.65
C ALA A 260 -8.78 -1.84 6.21
N VAL A 261 -9.42 -1.07 7.09
CA VAL A 261 -9.75 0.35 6.85
C VAL A 261 -8.49 1.19 6.75
N VAL A 262 -7.52 1.02 7.65
CA VAL A 262 -6.21 1.71 7.57
C VAL A 262 -5.49 1.38 6.26
N CYS A 263 -5.50 0.10 5.85
CA CYS A 263 -4.92 -0.32 4.57
C CYS A 263 -5.63 0.36 3.38
N ALA A 264 -6.96 0.45 3.39
CA ALA A 264 -7.73 1.12 2.35
C ALA A 264 -7.44 2.62 2.28
N ILE A 265 -7.31 3.29 3.43
CA ILE A 265 -6.91 4.70 3.51
C ILE A 265 -5.50 4.88 2.95
N SER A 266 -4.55 4.03 3.38
CA SER A 266 -3.16 4.08 2.91
C SER A 266 -3.05 3.89 1.39
N ALA A 267 -3.73 2.88 0.85
CA ALA A 267 -3.76 2.60 -0.60
C ALA A 267 -4.44 3.69 -1.43
N THR A 268 -5.27 4.53 -0.82
CA THR A 268 -6.00 5.62 -1.51
C THR A 268 -5.44 7.01 -1.22
N LYS A 269 -4.31 7.14 -0.50
CA LYS A 269 -3.69 8.44 -0.20
C LYS A 269 -3.44 9.29 -1.45
N THR A 270 -2.85 8.73 -2.50
CA THR A 270 -2.57 9.44 -3.76
C THR A 270 -3.83 9.69 -4.61
N LEU A 271 -4.87 8.86 -4.42
CA LEU A 271 -6.17 9.04 -5.05
C LEU A 271 -6.97 10.17 -4.38
N LYS A 272 -6.77 10.43 -3.08
CA LYS A 272 -7.48 11.47 -2.34
C LYS A 272 -7.28 12.86 -2.95
N GLU A 273 -6.08 13.16 -3.41
CA GLU A 273 -5.74 14.44 -4.04
C GLU A 273 -6.38 14.60 -5.42
N LYS A 274 -6.37 13.53 -6.23
CA LYS A 274 -6.86 13.58 -7.63
C LYS A 274 -8.37 13.33 -7.75
N LYS A 275 -8.91 12.50 -6.87
CA LYS A 275 -10.25 11.90 -6.96
C LYS A 275 -10.82 11.56 -5.56
N PRO A 276 -11.13 12.57 -4.73
CA PRO A 276 -11.51 12.38 -3.34
C PRO A 276 -12.77 11.51 -3.15
N LYS A 277 -13.78 11.65 -4.03
CA LYS A 277 -15.02 10.86 -3.98
C LYS A 277 -14.78 9.36 -4.23
N GLU A 278 -13.85 9.02 -5.12
CA GLU A 278 -13.49 7.62 -5.39
C GLU A 278 -12.76 7.01 -4.19
N ALA A 279 -11.79 7.72 -3.61
CA ALA A 279 -11.09 7.30 -2.40
C ALA A 279 -12.05 7.07 -1.23
N GLN A 280 -12.96 8.03 -0.97
CA GLN A 280 -14.00 7.89 0.05
C GLN A 280 -14.91 6.68 -0.21
N SER A 281 -15.33 6.48 -1.47
CA SER A 281 -16.17 5.33 -1.84
C SER A 281 -15.50 3.99 -1.53
N ILE A 282 -14.19 3.86 -1.78
CA ILE A 282 -13.43 2.64 -1.49
C ILE A 282 -13.39 2.38 0.02
N VAL A 283 -13.02 3.39 0.82
CA VAL A 283 -12.93 3.26 2.28
C VAL A 283 -14.28 2.90 2.88
N MET A 284 -15.35 3.60 2.48
CA MET A 284 -16.70 3.33 2.99
C MET A 284 -17.23 1.96 2.57
N LYS A 285 -16.86 1.47 1.39
CA LYS A 285 -17.18 0.09 0.97
C LYS A 285 -16.47 -0.93 1.85
N THR A 286 -15.21 -0.72 2.19
CA THR A 286 -14.47 -1.60 3.11
C THR A 286 -15.15 -1.67 4.48
N VAL A 287 -15.49 -0.52 5.07
CA VAL A 287 -16.22 -0.46 6.36
C VAL A 287 -17.52 -1.27 6.27
N LYS A 288 -18.35 -1.01 5.25
CA LYS A 288 -19.63 -1.74 5.05
C LYS A 288 -19.43 -3.24 4.89
N GLN A 289 -18.41 -3.67 4.15
CA GLN A 289 -18.13 -5.10 3.94
C GLN A 289 -17.81 -5.84 5.25
N PHE A 290 -17.03 -5.22 6.13
CA PHE A 290 -16.69 -5.81 7.43
C PHE A 290 -17.88 -5.80 8.40
N LEU A 291 -18.64 -4.70 8.46
CA LEU A 291 -19.86 -4.63 9.27
C LEU A 291 -20.91 -5.67 8.84
N ASN A 292 -21.09 -5.87 7.52
CA ASN A 292 -21.99 -6.89 6.99
C ASN A 292 -21.57 -8.32 7.36
N LYS A 293 -20.27 -8.55 7.60
CA LYS A 293 -19.72 -9.81 8.10
C LYS A 293 -19.63 -9.87 9.64
N LYS A 294 -20.24 -8.90 10.34
CA LYS A 294 -20.24 -8.79 11.80
C LYS A 294 -18.85 -8.74 12.43
N LYS A 295 -17.87 -8.21 11.68
CA LYS A 295 -16.53 -7.95 12.19
C LYS A 295 -16.51 -6.55 12.79
N ASN A 296 -16.34 -6.48 14.12
CA ASN A 296 -16.38 -5.23 14.86
C ASN A 296 -15.20 -4.33 14.49
N PHE A 297 -15.47 -3.03 14.47
CA PHE A 297 -14.44 -2.01 14.31
C PHE A 297 -14.02 -1.51 15.69
N SER A 298 -12.73 -1.60 16.00
CA SER A 298 -12.15 -1.09 17.24
C SER A 298 -11.38 0.19 16.98
N GLU A 299 -11.74 1.25 17.70
CA GLU A 299 -11.04 2.53 17.64
C GLU A 299 -9.61 2.43 18.18
N ARG A 300 -9.37 1.59 19.20
CA ARG A 300 -8.02 1.31 19.73
C ARG A 300 -7.14 0.73 18.64
N GLU A 301 -7.60 -0.35 18.00
CA GLU A 301 -6.85 -1.01 16.93
C GLU A 301 -6.60 -0.07 15.75
N PHE A 302 -7.61 0.75 15.40
CA PHE A 302 -7.49 1.72 14.33
C PHE A 302 -6.35 2.72 14.57
N LYS A 303 -6.22 3.23 15.81
CA LYS A 303 -5.13 4.13 16.19
C LYS A 303 -3.76 3.46 16.10
N VAL A 304 -3.63 2.24 16.64
CA VAL A 304 -2.38 1.46 16.58
C VAL A 304 -1.93 1.24 15.13
N PHE A 305 -2.82 0.71 14.28
CA PHE A 305 -2.50 0.49 12.87
C PHE A 305 -2.20 1.80 12.13
N SER A 306 -2.98 2.87 12.38
CA SER A 306 -2.79 4.16 11.70
C SER A 306 -1.41 4.76 11.99
N HIS A 307 -0.92 4.64 13.22
CA HIS A 307 0.38 5.17 13.62
C HIS A 307 1.58 4.49 12.93
N ARG A 308 1.37 3.25 12.43
CA ARG A 308 2.40 2.41 11.81
C ARG A 308 2.23 2.20 10.31
N ALA A 309 1.15 2.72 9.72
CA ALA A 309 0.88 2.65 8.27
C ALA A 309 1.68 3.70 7.47
N ASN A 310 3.01 3.63 7.58
CA ASN A 310 3.97 4.60 7.01
C ASN A 310 4.39 4.30 5.57
N GLY A 311 3.70 3.38 4.88
CA GLY A 311 3.96 3.06 3.47
C GLY A 311 5.06 2.01 3.29
N GLY A 312 5.23 1.11 4.26
CA GLY A 312 6.24 0.04 4.18
C GLY A 312 7.67 0.47 4.46
N VAL A 313 7.88 1.76 4.76
CA VAL A 313 9.19 2.35 5.03
C VAL A 313 9.26 2.72 6.52
N PRO A 314 10.36 2.39 7.24
CA PRO A 314 10.50 2.81 8.62
C PRO A 314 10.46 4.34 8.73
N LYS A 315 9.93 4.87 9.84
CA LYS A 315 9.70 6.32 10.03
C LYS A 315 10.94 7.17 9.74
N GLU A 316 12.11 6.68 10.10
CA GLU A 316 13.42 7.32 9.94
C GLU A 316 13.88 7.48 8.48
N PHE A 317 13.23 6.77 7.55
CA PHE A 317 13.51 6.78 6.11
C PHE A 317 12.34 7.36 5.30
N THR A 318 11.40 8.05 5.96
CA THR A 318 10.38 8.82 5.25
C THR A 318 11.00 10.01 4.53
N TYR A 319 10.39 10.47 3.43
CA TYR A 319 10.92 11.58 2.63
C TYR A 319 11.25 12.83 3.47
N PRO A 320 10.36 13.32 4.39
CA PRO A 320 10.69 14.48 5.22
C PRO A 320 11.92 14.27 6.12
N GLU A 321 12.08 13.09 6.73
CA GLU A 321 13.24 12.77 7.58
C GLU A 321 14.52 12.60 6.75
N LEU A 322 14.42 12.02 5.56
CA LEU A 322 15.54 11.93 4.63
C LEU A 322 15.97 13.31 4.13
N MET A 323 15.03 14.20 3.81
CA MET A 323 15.31 15.59 3.43
C MET A 323 15.99 16.35 4.57
N LYS A 324 15.49 16.20 5.80
CA LYS A 324 16.13 16.77 7.00
C LYS A 324 17.56 16.26 7.20
N LYS A 325 17.80 14.95 7.04
CA LYS A 325 19.15 14.35 7.11
C LYS A 325 20.06 14.86 5.99
N PHE A 326 19.53 15.02 4.78
CA PHE A 326 20.25 15.54 3.62
C PHE A 326 20.66 17.01 3.81
N GLU A 327 19.72 17.87 4.21
CA GLU A 327 19.98 19.28 4.51
C GLU A 327 20.97 19.42 5.67
N ALA A 328 20.85 18.63 6.74
CA ALA A 328 21.83 18.62 7.82
C ALA A 328 23.23 18.18 7.36
N ALA A 329 23.32 17.27 6.38
CA ALA A 329 24.58 16.84 5.80
C ALA A 329 25.18 17.89 4.85
N GLN A 330 24.36 18.62 4.09
CA GLN A 330 24.81 19.75 3.26
C GLN A 330 25.21 20.96 4.10
N ASN A 331 24.46 21.23 5.16
CA ASN A 331 24.67 22.34 6.08
C ASN A 331 25.70 22.03 7.16
N LYS A 332 26.29 20.83 7.19
CA LYS A 332 27.56 20.59 7.91
C LYS A 332 28.63 21.37 7.16
N PRO A 333 28.95 22.60 7.59
CA PRO A 333 29.79 23.46 6.81
C PRO A 333 31.24 23.02 7.04
N GLU A 334 32.11 23.34 6.09
CA GLU A 334 33.57 23.33 6.21
C GLU A 334 34.12 24.03 7.48
N VAL A 335 33.26 24.62 8.33
CA VAL A 335 33.58 25.24 9.62
C VAL A 335 34.14 24.24 10.63
N ALA A 336 33.67 22.99 10.69
CA ALA A 336 34.30 22.00 11.59
C ALA A 336 35.72 21.68 11.11
N THR A 337 35.90 21.46 9.80
CA THR A 337 37.22 21.23 9.21
C THR A 337 38.13 22.47 9.24
N ASN A 338 37.58 23.70 9.22
CA ASN A 338 38.36 24.93 9.32
C ASN A 338 38.72 25.30 10.77
N ILE A 339 37.88 24.97 11.75
CA ILE A 339 38.21 25.11 13.18
C ILE A 339 39.25 24.07 13.57
N ASP A 340 39.10 22.82 13.11
CA ASP A 340 40.09 21.77 13.37
C ASP A 340 41.41 22.03 12.62
N ARG A 341 41.37 22.49 11.35
CA ARG A 341 42.58 22.96 10.65
C ARG A 341 43.21 24.19 11.31
N LYS A 342 42.43 25.13 11.84
CA LYS A 342 42.97 26.27 12.60
C LYS A 342 43.59 25.82 13.92
N ARG A 343 42.98 24.84 14.62
CA ARG A 343 43.52 24.25 15.85
C ARG A 343 44.81 23.48 15.58
N GLU A 344 44.86 22.67 14.53
CA GLU A 344 46.08 21.97 14.10
C GLU A 344 47.17 22.95 13.67
N ALA A 345 46.83 23.99 12.89
CA ALA A 345 47.78 25.03 12.50
C ALA A 345 48.31 25.81 13.70
N MET A 346 47.45 26.16 14.67
CA MET A 346 47.85 26.88 15.88
C MET A 346 48.69 25.99 16.81
N ALA A 347 48.39 24.70 16.91
CA ALA A 347 49.20 23.72 17.63
C ALA A 347 50.59 23.55 16.99
N ALA A 348 50.68 23.50 15.65
CA ALA A 348 51.95 23.45 14.93
C ALA A 348 52.80 24.73 15.13
N VAL A 349 52.15 25.90 15.20
CA VAL A 349 52.83 27.17 15.51
C VAL A 349 53.35 27.19 16.95
N LEU A 350 52.57 26.67 17.92
CA LEU A 350 53.00 26.55 19.31
C LEU A 350 54.18 25.58 19.47
N ALA A 351 54.13 24.42 18.80
CA ALA A 351 55.22 23.45 18.80
C ALA A 351 56.50 24.04 18.21
N SER A 352 56.41 24.75 17.07
CA SER A 352 57.60 25.38 16.46
C SER A 352 58.20 26.49 17.34
N LYS A 353 57.38 27.27 18.06
CA LYS A 353 57.85 28.25 19.05
C LYS A 353 58.57 27.60 20.24
N GLN A 354 58.06 26.49 20.75
CA GLN A 354 58.71 25.75 21.85
C GLN A 354 60.06 25.19 21.42
N THR A 355 60.15 24.63 20.21
CA THR A 355 61.43 24.15 19.66
C THR A 355 62.43 25.28 19.44
N ALA A 356 61.99 26.44 18.95
CA ALA A 356 62.85 27.62 18.77
C ALA A 356 63.38 28.16 20.11
N MET A 357 62.55 28.19 21.16
CA MET A 357 62.98 28.57 22.51
C MET A 357 63.96 27.56 23.13
N ALA A 358 63.76 26.26 22.90
CA ALA A 358 64.69 25.21 23.35
C ALA A 358 66.07 25.31 22.66
N VAL A 359 66.10 25.62 21.37
CA VAL A 359 67.34 25.85 20.61
C VAL A 359 68.05 27.14 21.04
N ALA A 360 67.30 28.20 21.37
CA ALA A 360 67.87 29.42 21.93
C ALA A 360 68.45 29.22 23.34
N GLY A 361 67.79 28.42 24.18
CA GLY A 361 68.29 28.05 25.52
C GLY A 361 69.52 27.14 25.50
N SER A 362 69.65 26.29 24.47
CA SER A 362 70.77 25.36 24.33
C SER A 362 72.08 26.03 23.85
N ARG A 363 72.05 27.30 23.43
CA ARG A 363 73.27 28.05 23.06
C ARG A 363 74.04 28.64 24.24
N LEU A 364 73.56 28.50 25.48
CA LEU A 364 74.21 29.06 26.67
C LEU A 364 74.93 28.02 27.55
N ILE A 365 74.90 26.73 27.22
CA ILE A 365 75.57 25.69 28.01
C ILE A 365 76.22 24.67 27.08
N SER A 366 77.45 24.92 26.63
CA SER A 366 78.32 23.87 26.08
C SER A 366 79.77 24.34 25.91
N THR A 367 80.53 24.27 27.00
CA THR A 367 81.99 24.02 26.95
C THR A 367 82.32 22.97 28.02
N ALA A 368 82.39 21.71 27.63
CA ALA A 368 83.06 20.65 28.40
C ALA A 368 83.56 19.57 27.43
N PRO A 369 84.80 19.03 27.61
CA PRO A 369 85.43 18.19 26.62
C PRO A 369 85.19 16.69 26.82
N ALA A 370 85.50 15.96 25.75
CA ALA A 370 85.25 14.57 25.45
C ALA A 370 85.84 13.53 26.42
N TYR A 371 85.19 12.37 26.49
CA TYR A 371 85.80 11.12 26.93
C TYR A 371 85.45 10.00 25.93
N GLU A 372 86.49 9.36 25.40
CA GLU A 372 86.48 8.23 24.46
C GLU A 372 86.20 6.89 25.17
N GLY A 373 85.62 5.92 24.44
CA GLY A 373 85.78 4.50 24.76
C GLY A 373 84.63 3.56 24.38
N LEU A 374 84.65 3.05 23.13
CA LEU A 374 84.42 1.66 22.66
C LEU A 374 83.19 0.81 23.14
N PRO A 375 82.84 -0.32 22.47
CA PRO A 375 82.83 -0.65 21.04
C PRO A 375 81.49 -1.26 20.53
N SER A 376 81.40 -1.37 19.20
CA SER A 376 80.45 -2.13 18.36
C SER A 376 80.25 -3.61 18.78
N PRO A 377 79.07 -4.22 18.52
CA PRO A 377 79.00 -5.16 17.40
C PRO A 377 77.68 -5.13 16.60
N SER A 378 77.80 -5.45 15.31
CA SER A 378 76.75 -5.87 14.39
C SER A 378 76.77 -7.42 14.22
N PRO A 379 76.06 -8.02 13.25
CA PRO A 379 74.61 -8.27 13.16
C PRO A 379 74.28 -9.78 13.14
N PHE A 380 73.04 -10.19 13.46
CA PHE A 380 72.60 -11.59 13.22
C PHE A 380 71.21 -11.69 12.59
N LYS A 381 71.14 -12.54 11.56
CA LYS A 381 69.99 -12.89 10.72
C LYS A 381 69.09 -13.94 11.40
N GLY A 382 67.79 -13.83 11.17
CA GLY A 382 67.00 -14.95 10.61
C GLY A 382 66.12 -15.81 11.54
N LEU A 383 64.80 -15.71 11.28
CA LEU A 383 63.81 -16.80 11.15
C LEU A 383 63.53 -17.74 12.35
N THR A 384 62.32 -17.68 12.92
CA THR A 384 61.17 -18.57 12.56
C THR A 384 59.95 -18.33 13.46
N GLN A 385 58.78 -18.66 12.89
CA GLN A 385 57.43 -18.58 13.44
C GLN A 385 57.19 -19.54 14.62
N SER A 386 56.35 -19.17 15.60
CA SER A 386 55.10 -19.90 15.92
C SER A 386 54.32 -19.31 17.10
N LYS A 387 53.02 -19.10 16.85
CA LYS A 387 51.83 -19.34 17.69
C LYS A 387 51.77 -18.82 19.15
N LEU A 388 50.98 -17.74 19.32
CA LEU A 388 49.74 -17.64 20.13
C LEU A 388 49.39 -18.90 20.94
N SER A 389 48.88 -18.90 22.17
CA SER A 389 48.40 -17.92 23.16
C SER A 389 48.02 -18.79 24.39
N PRO A 390 48.15 -18.32 25.64
CA PRO A 390 47.88 -19.13 26.82
C PRO A 390 46.42 -19.08 27.28
N TYR A 391 46.06 -20.16 27.97
CA TYR A 391 44.90 -20.37 28.84
C TYR A 391 45.26 -19.86 30.24
N GLU A 392 44.33 -19.20 30.94
CA GLU A 392 44.08 -19.14 32.41
C GLU A 392 43.10 -17.99 32.67
N GLY A 393 41.95 -18.24 33.32
CA GLY A 393 41.73 -17.94 34.76
C GLY A 393 41.26 -16.48 34.90
N GLU A 394 40.16 -16.09 35.52
CA GLU A 394 39.67 -16.41 36.86
C GLU A 394 38.20 -15.96 37.04
N SER A 395 37.57 -16.59 38.01
CA SER A 395 36.35 -16.25 38.76
C SER A 395 36.31 -14.84 39.37
N PHE A 396 35.12 -14.25 39.56
CA PHE A 396 34.78 -13.57 40.82
C PHE A 396 33.26 -13.39 41.04
N GLU A 397 32.92 -13.44 42.32
CA GLU A 397 31.61 -13.47 43.00
C GLU A 397 30.76 -12.18 42.97
N LYS A 398 29.49 -12.39 43.39
CA LYS A 398 28.69 -11.59 44.37
C LYS A 398 27.65 -10.56 43.88
N ALA A 399 26.41 -11.01 44.00
CA ALA A 399 25.23 -10.42 44.66
C ALA A 399 25.29 -8.97 45.20
N ARG A 400 24.20 -8.22 44.92
CA ARG A 400 23.35 -7.57 45.94
C ARG A 400 22.11 -6.90 45.33
N GLU A 401 20.93 -7.24 45.86
CA GLU A 401 19.79 -6.33 45.97
C GLU A 401 20.09 -5.24 47.02
N PRO A 402 19.31 -4.14 47.10
CA PRO A 402 18.15 -4.16 48.00
C PRO A 402 16.93 -3.30 47.60
N SER A 403 15.86 -3.61 48.33
CA SER A 403 14.54 -3.01 48.56
C SER A 403 14.48 -1.59 49.13
N GLY A 404 13.28 -0.96 49.03
CA GLY A 404 12.74 0.13 49.86
C GLY A 404 11.85 1.05 49.02
N LEU A 405 10.52 1.18 49.12
CA LEU A 405 9.57 1.38 50.24
C LEU A 405 9.76 2.71 50.99
N LEU A 406 8.93 3.73 50.66
CA LEU A 406 8.05 4.47 51.59
C LEU A 406 7.37 5.69 50.95
N ASP A 407 6.16 5.95 51.45
CA ASP A 407 5.21 7.04 51.20
C ASP A 407 5.69 8.42 51.66
N SER A 408 5.08 9.50 51.14
CA SER A 408 4.43 10.55 51.97
C SER A 408 3.89 11.75 51.15
N GLU A 409 2.73 12.23 51.58
CA GLU A 409 1.96 13.41 51.16
C GLU A 409 2.55 14.77 51.64
N GLY A 410 1.94 15.88 51.16
CA GLY A 410 1.92 17.21 51.82
C GLY A 410 2.74 18.30 51.11
N SER A 411 2.12 19.22 50.36
CA SER A 411 1.63 20.56 50.79
C SER A 411 2.71 21.48 51.37
N ASP A 412 3.04 22.59 50.69
CA ASP A 412 2.66 23.93 51.16
C ASP A 412 3.18 25.06 50.26
N GLU A 413 2.39 26.12 50.30
CA GLU A 413 2.58 27.47 49.80
C GLU A 413 3.95 28.07 50.14
N ASN A 414 4.48 28.93 49.25
CA ASN A 414 5.11 30.20 49.62
C ASN A 414 5.51 31.02 48.36
N ASP A 415 4.82 32.14 48.18
CA ASP A 415 5.33 33.38 47.57
C ASP A 415 5.57 34.34 48.76
N PRO A 416 6.65 35.16 48.83
CA PRO A 416 6.54 36.49 48.25
C PRO A 416 7.85 37.15 47.76
N ARG A 417 7.69 37.97 46.70
CA ARG A 417 8.29 39.31 46.49
C ARG A 417 9.79 39.44 46.14
N GLY A 418 10.02 40.00 44.93
CA GLY A 418 10.60 41.34 44.81
C GLY A 418 11.94 41.46 44.07
N SER A 419 11.92 42.06 42.87
CA SER A 419 12.87 43.13 42.51
C SER A 419 12.45 43.81 41.20
N ASP A 420 12.20 45.12 41.31
CA ASP A 420 11.99 46.05 40.21
C ASP A 420 13.20 46.11 39.25
N GLY A 421 12.93 45.98 37.96
CA GLY A 421 13.89 46.14 36.89
C GLY A 421 13.20 46.69 35.65
N ALA A 422 12.92 48.00 35.64
CA ALA A 422 12.35 48.70 34.50
C ALA A 422 13.38 48.81 33.36
N SER A 423 13.47 47.79 32.51
CA SER A 423 14.10 47.88 31.20
C SER A 423 13.03 48.13 30.13
N LYS A 424 13.10 49.32 29.51
CA LYS A 424 12.22 49.79 28.43
C LYS A 424 11.97 48.71 27.37
N SER A 425 10.69 48.37 27.19
CA SER A 425 10.13 47.41 26.24
C SER A 425 10.04 47.97 24.82
N THR A 426 11.17 48.20 24.16
CA THR A 426 11.20 48.60 22.73
C THR A 426 11.21 47.42 21.76
N SER A 427 11.15 46.17 22.24
CA SER A 427 11.21 44.98 21.37
C SER A 427 9.86 44.58 20.77
N GLY A 428 8.75 44.79 21.48
CA GLY A 428 7.41 44.39 21.02
C GLY A 428 6.90 45.19 19.82
N GLU A 429 7.16 46.51 19.79
CA GLU A 429 6.78 47.37 18.65
C GLU A 429 7.51 46.98 17.36
N SER A 430 8.75 46.48 17.47
CA SER A 430 9.52 46.03 16.30
C SER A 430 9.01 44.70 15.74
N GLU A 431 8.47 43.82 16.58
CA GLU A 431 7.98 42.50 16.16
C GLU A 431 6.60 42.60 15.50
N LEU A 432 5.72 43.43 16.06
CA LEU A 432 4.42 43.73 15.47
C LEU A 432 4.56 44.39 14.09
N ALA A 433 5.50 45.33 13.93
CA ALA A 433 5.77 45.97 12.64
C ALA A 433 6.25 44.97 11.56
N GLN A 434 7.09 43.99 11.94
CA GLN A 434 7.54 42.94 11.02
C GLN A 434 6.39 41.99 10.63
N LEU A 435 5.50 41.65 11.58
CA LEU A 435 4.33 40.81 11.28
C LEU A 435 3.35 41.51 10.33
N MET A 436 3.16 42.83 10.49
CA MET A 436 2.36 43.64 9.55
C MET A 436 2.94 43.65 8.14
N GLU A 437 4.25 43.85 8.00
CA GLU A 437 4.92 43.82 6.69
C GLU A 437 4.79 42.46 5.99
N ILE A 438 4.90 41.36 6.76
CA ILE A 438 4.73 39.99 6.26
C ILE A 438 3.28 39.76 5.81
N HIS A 439 2.29 40.18 6.61
CA HIS A 439 0.88 40.06 6.26
C HIS A 439 0.56 40.81 4.96
N ASP A 440 1.00 42.07 4.83
CA ASP A 440 0.73 42.90 3.66
C ASP A 440 1.39 42.34 2.40
N LYS A 441 2.59 41.77 2.53
CA LYS A 441 3.26 41.07 1.44
C LYS A 441 2.48 39.83 0.98
N PHE A 442 1.97 39.00 1.89
CA PHE A 442 1.16 37.84 1.51
C PHE A 442 -0.18 38.24 0.91
N ALA A 443 -0.78 39.33 1.37
CA ALA A 443 -1.99 39.90 0.78
C ALA A 443 -1.74 40.32 -0.69
N ALA A 444 -0.66 41.08 -0.94
CA ALA A 444 -0.30 41.53 -2.27
C ALA A 444 -0.01 40.36 -3.25
N ASP A 445 0.75 39.36 -2.79
CA ASP A 445 1.01 38.13 -3.57
C ASP A 445 -0.30 37.39 -3.93
N ALA A 446 -1.22 37.27 -2.96
CA ALA A 446 -2.49 36.58 -3.17
C ALA A 446 -3.38 37.33 -4.19
N ASP A 447 -3.39 38.66 -4.15
CA ASP A 447 -4.14 39.49 -5.09
C ASP A 447 -3.55 39.43 -6.51
N GLU A 448 -2.23 39.36 -6.66
CA GLU A 448 -1.58 39.15 -7.95
C GLU A 448 -1.92 37.77 -8.54
N ILE A 449 -1.80 36.70 -7.75
CA ILE A 449 -2.14 35.35 -8.18
C ILE A 449 -3.64 35.26 -8.54
N SER A 450 -4.52 35.89 -7.77
CA SER A 450 -5.96 35.92 -8.06
C SER A 450 -6.26 36.57 -9.41
N ARG A 451 -5.63 37.72 -9.72
CA ARG A 451 -5.78 38.39 -11.02
C ARG A 451 -5.27 37.54 -12.18
N ASN A 452 -4.13 36.87 -12.00
CA ASN A 452 -3.58 35.97 -13.01
C ASN A 452 -4.50 34.76 -13.24
N LEU A 453 -5.06 34.19 -12.18
CA LEU A 453 -6.01 33.07 -12.25
C LEU A 453 -7.28 33.46 -13.02
N GLU A 454 -7.84 34.64 -12.75
CA GLU A 454 -9.00 35.16 -13.48
C GLU A 454 -8.71 35.33 -14.97
N ALA A 455 -7.55 35.89 -15.32
CA ALA A 455 -7.13 36.04 -16.72
C ALA A 455 -6.99 34.67 -17.43
N MET A 456 -6.46 33.67 -16.74
CA MET A 456 -6.33 32.30 -17.29
C MET A 456 -7.69 31.62 -17.48
N ILE A 457 -8.63 31.81 -16.55
CA ILE A 457 -10.00 31.30 -16.67
C ILE A 457 -10.68 31.92 -17.90
N LEU A 458 -10.57 33.24 -18.07
CA LEU A 458 -11.13 33.93 -19.24
C LEU A 458 -10.52 33.41 -20.55
N GLN A 459 -9.20 33.21 -20.59
CA GLN A 459 -8.51 32.60 -21.74
C GLN A 459 -9.01 31.17 -22.02
N SER A 460 -9.36 30.40 -20.99
CA SER A 460 -9.90 29.05 -21.13
C SER A 460 -11.32 29.04 -21.71
N GLU A 461 -12.14 30.02 -21.34
CA GLU A 461 -13.48 30.20 -21.91
C GLU A 461 -13.41 30.58 -23.39
N GLU A 462 -12.53 31.51 -23.75
CA GLU A 462 -12.27 31.88 -25.16
C GLU A 462 -11.79 30.67 -25.98
N GLN A 463 -10.87 29.86 -25.42
CA GLN A 463 -10.38 28.65 -26.06
C GLN A 463 -11.51 27.62 -26.27
N THR A 464 -12.41 27.47 -25.31
CA THR A 464 -13.57 26.58 -25.41
C THR A 464 -14.55 27.07 -26.49
N LYS A 465 -14.77 28.38 -26.60
CA LYS A 465 -15.58 28.97 -27.67
C LYS A 465 -14.96 28.71 -29.05
N ALA A 466 -13.64 28.86 -29.18
CA ALA A 466 -12.91 28.57 -30.42
C ALA A 466 -13.01 27.09 -30.81
N GLU A 467 -12.96 26.16 -29.84
CA GLU A 467 -13.20 24.73 -30.10
C GLU A 467 -14.61 24.46 -30.63
N GLY A 468 -15.63 25.14 -30.09
CA GLY A 468 -17.00 25.05 -30.59
C GLY A 468 -17.16 25.50 -32.04
N GLU A 469 -16.48 26.57 -32.44
CA GLU A 469 -16.48 27.03 -33.85
C GLU A 469 -15.74 26.05 -34.78
N LEU A 470 -14.61 25.48 -34.34
CA LEU A 470 -13.90 24.44 -35.10
C LEU A 470 -14.75 23.17 -35.25
N GLU A 471 -15.53 22.78 -34.24
CA GLU A 471 -16.46 21.65 -34.36
C GLU A 471 -17.58 21.91 -35.38
N LYS A 472 -18.11 23.13 -35.44
CA LYS A 472 -19.07 23.53 -36.49
C LYS A 472 -18.42 23.48 -37.87
N GLU A 473 -17.18 23.95 -38.00
CA GLU A 473 -16.41 23.91 -39.25
C GLU A 473 -16.19 22.47 -39.75
N VAL A 474 -15.81 21.55 -38.85
CA VAL A 474 -15.68 20.11 -39.17
C VAL A 474 -17.00 19.54 -39.70
N ARG A 475 -18.13 19.84 -39.05
CA ARG A 475 -19.46 19.39 -39.51
C ARG A 475 -19.84 19.99 -40.86
N ALA A 476 -19.51 21.26 -41.10
CA ALA A 476 -19.78 21.93 -42.38
C ALA A 476 -19.01 21.28 -43.55
N TYR A 477 -17.73 20.96 -43.37
CA TYR A 477 -16.94 20.25 -44.39
C TYR A 477 -17.45 18.83 -44.63
N ALA A 478 -17.79 18.10 -43.57
CA ALA A 478 -18.38 16.78 -43.67
C ALA A 478 -19.69 16.80 -44.48
N SER A 479 -20.55 17.80 -44.28
CA SER A 479 -21.81 17.93 -45.03
C SER A 479 -21.62 18.19 -46.53
N LYS A 480 -20.48 18.77 -46.92
CA LYS A 480 -20.10 19.04 -48.32
C LYS A 480 -19.32 17.90 -48.98
N ASN A 481 -19.09 16.79 -48.27
CA ASN A 481 -18.19 15.70 -48.68
C ASN A 481 -16.75 16.17 -49.01
N ASP A 482 -16.30 17.28 -48.44
CA ASP A 482 -14.93 17.78 -48.61
C ASP A 482 -14.00 17.17 -47.55
N LYS A 483 -13.46 15.99 -47.89
CA LYS A 483 -12.57 15.23 -46.98
C LYS A 483 -11.30 16.00 -46.60
N ARG A 484 -10.76 16.81 -47.51
CA ARG A 484 -9.50 17.54 -47.27
C ARG A 484 -9.74 18.70 -46.29
N GLY A 485 -10.82 19.44 -46.47
CA GLY A 485 -11.25 20.48 -45.52
C GLY A 485 -11.57 19.90 -44.14
N GLU A 486 -12.25 18.74 -44.10
CA GLU A 486 -12.58 18.05 -42.85
C GLU A 486 -11.33 17.63 -42.06
N GLU A 487 -10.34 17.01 -42.71
CA GLU A 487 -9.09 16.60 -42.06
C GLU A 487 -8.29 17.81 -41.53
N ALA A 488 -8.20 18.89 -42.31
CA ALA A 488 -7.51 20.11 -41.90
C ALA A 488 -8.20 20.78 -40.69
N ALA A 489 -9.53 20.77 -40.63
CA ALA A 489 -10.28 21.27 -39.49
C ALA A 489 -10.11 20.37 -38.24
N LYS A 490 -10.08 19.04 -38.42
CA LYS A 490 -9.82 18.07 -37.32
C LYS A 490 -8.45 18.25 -36.67
N GLU A 491 -7.38 18.46 -37.46
CA GLU A 491 -6.04 18.69 -36.90
C GLU A 491 -5.96 20.02 -36.14
N ARG A 492 -6.63 21.09 -36.63
CA ARG A 492 -6.76 22.35 -35.88
C ARG A 492 -7.51 22.17 -34.55
N LEU A 493 -8.62 21.43 -34.56
CA LEU A 493 -9.38 21.10 -33.34
C LEU A 493 -8.54 20.30 -32.33
N LYS A 494 -7.75 19.34 -32.81
CA LYS A 494 -6.84 18.55 -31.98
C LYS A 494 -5.76 19.40 -31.33
N LEU A 495 -5.17 20.34 -32.07
CA LEU A 495 -4.19 21.29 -31.53
C LEU A 495 -4.82 22.23 -30.49
N SER A 496 -6.04 22.72 -30.76
CA SER A 496 -6.81 23.54 -29.82
C SER A 496 -7.06 22.81 -28.49
N ARG A 497 -7.55 21.56 -28.57
CA ARG A 497 -7.78 20.70 -27.39
C ARG A 497 -6.50 20.41 -26.60
N LYS A 498 -5.35 20.31 -27.27
CA LYS A 498 -4.05 20.17 -26.60
C LYS A 498 -3.69 21.44 -25.81
N LYS A 499 -3.96 22.62 -26.37
CA LYS A 499 -3.74 23.91 -25.68
C LYS A 499 -4.70 24.08 -24.49
N SER A 500 -5.98 23.77 -24.66
CA SER A 500 -6.99 23.80 -23.59
C SER A 500 -6.61 22.89 -22.42
N LYS A 501 -6.18 21.65 -22.69
CA LYS A 501 -5.67 20.74 -21.65
C LYS A 501 -4.47 21.28 -20.89
N LYS A 502 -3.53 21.94 -21.58
CA LYS A 502 -2.36 22.54 -20.94
C LYS A 502 -2.79 23.68 -20.00
N LEU A 503 -3.64 24.58 -20.48
CA LEU A 503 -4.16 25.70 -19.70
C LEU A 503 -4.93 25.23 -18.46
N GLY A 504 -5.74 24.17 -18.58
CA GLY A 504 -6.45 23.58 -17.44
C GLY A 504 -5.54 23.06 -16.33
N VAL A 505 -4.35 22.54 -16.67
CA VAL A 505 -3.35 22.12 -15.67
C VAL A 505 -2.73 23.34 -14.98
N GLU A 506 -2.44 24.40 -15.74
CA GLU A 506 -1.85 25.64 -15.21
C GLU A 506 -2.85 26.36 -14.26
N ILE A 507 -4.15 26.38 -14.59
CA ILE A 507 -5.22 26.93 -13.72
C ILE A 507 -5.28 26.19 -12.38
N VAL A 508 -5.22 24.85 -12.38
CA VAL A 508 -5.26 24.05 -11.14
C VAL A 508 -4.04 24.32 -10.27
N ALA A 509 -2.86 24.49 -10.87
CA ALA A 509 -1.64 24.83 -10.14
C ALA A 509 -1.74 26.22 -9.49
N ALA A 510 -2.23 27.23 -10.23
CA ALA A 510 -2.41 28.59 -9.72
C ALA A 510 -3.47 28.66 -8.60
N ASP A 511 -4.59 27.92 -8.70
CA ASP A 511 -5.59 27.84 -7.62
C ASP A 511 -5.02 27.20 -6.34
N ALA A 512 -4.18 26.18 -6.46
CA ALA A 512 -3.50 25.57 -5.31
C ALA A 512 -2.52 26.55 -4.64
N GLU A 513 -1.76 27.30 -5.44
CA GLU A 513 -0.84 28.33 -4.95
C GLU A 513 -1.58 29.46 -4.21
N LEU A 514 -2.70 29.95 -4.79
CA LEU A 514 -3.55 30.96 -4.17
C LEU A 514 -4.07 30.52 -2.80
N LYS A 515 -4.54 29.27 -2.70
CA LYS A 515 -5.00 28.69 -1.42
C LYS A 515 -3.88 28.63 -0.38
N SER A 516 -2.67 28.25 -0.78
CA SER A 516 -1.51 28.24 0.10
C SER A 516 -1.16 29.63 0.62
N LYS A 517 -1.19 30.65 -0.26
CA LYS A 517 -0.90 32.05 0.12
C LYS A 517 -1.94 32.63 1.07
N ARG A 518 -3.23 32.38 0.82
CA ARG A 518 -4.32 32.80 1.73
C ARG A 518 -4.23 32.14 3.10
N MET A 519 -3.77 30.89 3.17
CA MET A 519 -3.55 30.20 4.44
C MET A 519 -2.41 30.85 5.24
N LEU A 520 -1.29 31.18 4.58
CA LEU A 520 -0.17 31.88 5.22
C LEU A 520 -0.56 33.30 5.67
N GLN A 521 -1.37 34.00 4.87
CA GLN A 521 -1.93 35.30 5.25
C GLN A 521 -2.80 35.19 6.51
N ALA A 522 -3.67 34.17 6.58
CA ALA A 522 -4.51 33.95 7.76
C ALA A 522 -3.69 33.61 9.01
N GLU A 523 -2.61 32.84 8.88
CA GLU A 523 -1.69 32.54 9.98
C GLU A 523 -0.94 33.80 10.45
N ALA A 524 -0.44 34.62 9.51
CA ALA A 524 0.22 35.89 9.83
C ALA A 524 -0.73 36.84 10.56
N LYS A 525 -1.99 36.93 10.11
CA LYS A 525 -3.03 37.72 10.77
C LYS A 525 -3.34 37.21 12.18
N ALA A 526 -3.44 35.89 12.38
CA ALA A 526 -3.68 35.33 13.70
C ALA A 526 -2.55 35.65 14.69
N LYS A 527 -1.28 35.58 14.23
CA LYS A 527 -0.12 35.99 15.04
C LYS A 527 -0.11 37.49 15.35
N GLN A 528 -0.57 38.31 14.40
CA GLN A 528 -0.75 39.75 14.60
C GLN A 528 -1.87 40.06 15.62
N GLU A 529 -2.93 39.26 15.68
CA GLU A 529 -4.02 39.43 16.66
C GLU A 529 -3.63 38.92 18.06
N GLU A 530 -2.68 37.98 18.16
CA GLU A 530 -2.14 37.44 19.41
C GLU A 530 -1.10 38.36 20.07
N ALA A 531 -0.29 39.05 19.26
CA ALA A 531 0.73 40.02 19.68
C ALA A 531 0.12 41.40 20.01
#